data_AF-A0A933FNM7-F1
#
_entry.id   AF-A0A933FNM7-F1
#
_cell.length_a   1.000
_cell.length_b   1.000
_cell.length_c   1.000
_cell.angle_alpha   90.00
_cell.angle_beta   90.00
_cell.angle_gamma   90.00
#
_symmetry.space_group_name_H-M   'P 1'
#
loop_
_entity.id
_entity.type
_entity.pdbx_description
1 polymer ?
#
loop_
_entity_poly.entity_id
_entity_poly.type
_entity_poly.pdbx_seq_one_letter_code
_entity_poly.pdbx_strand_id
1 'polypeptide(L)' 'PGAGGRLGAKQDAQDILAFLQDASAEVRTAAREGKCWDTVEKELKLPKYASWPNYEQALPFVLRRYCGLWGRGT' A
#
# COMPACT_ATOMS: atom_id res chain seq x y z
N PRO A 1 2.95 -16.38 16.56
CA PRO A 1 2.89 -15.15 17.40
C PRO A 1 3.56 -15.42 18.77
N GLY A 2 4.75 -14.84 18.99
CA GLY A 2 5.56 -15.09 20.20
C GLY A 2 5.46 -13.97 21.24
N ALA A 3 5.81 -14.29 22.49
CA ALA A 3 5.85 -13.34 23.60
C ALA A 3 6.82 -12.18 23.29
N GLY A 4 6.30 -10.95 23.26
CA GLY A 4 7.05 -9.73 22.91
C GLY A 4 6.66 -9.08 21.58
N GLY A 5 5.84 -9.73 20.75
CA GLY A 5 5.32 -9.14 19.52
C GLY A 5 4.00 -8.41 19.73
N ARG A 6 3.96 -7.08 19.49
CA ARG A 6 2.72 -6.26 19.37
C ARG A 6 1.98 -6.62 18.08
N LEU A 7 1.48 -7.84 17.95
CA LEU A 7 0.57 -8.18 16.87
C LEU A 7 -0.82 -8.36 17.49
N GLY A 8 -1.73 -7.42 17.21
CA GLY A 8 -3.16 -7.60 17.48
C GLY A 8 -3.82 -6.56 18.40
N ALA A 9 -3.24 -5.36 18.56
CA ALA A 9 -3.97 -4.27 19.20
C ALA A 9 -4.97 -3.62 18.22
N LYS A 10 -6.04 -3.02 18.73
CA LYS A 10 -7.00 -2.25 17.91
C LYS A 10 -6.31 -1.19 17.05
N GLN A 11 -5.29 -0.53 17.60
CA GLN A 11 -4.52 0.48 16.90
C GLN A 11 -3.80 -0.10 15.66
N ASP A 12 -3.24 -1.31 15.75
CA ASP A 12 -2.56 -1.96 14.61
C ASP A 12 -3.53 -2.14 13.43
N ALA A 13 -4.74 -2.59 13.72
CA ALA A 13 -5.77 -2.77 12.69
C ALA A 13 -6.19 -1.42 12.07
N GLN A 14 -6.30 -0.37 12.88
CA GLN A 14 -6.61 0.97 12.39
C GLN A 14 -5.49 1.54 11.52
N ASP A 15 -4.23 1.35 11.94
CA ASP A 15 -3.05 1.79 11.20
C ASP A 15 -2.97 1.08 9.85
N ILE A 16 -3.13 -0.25 9.83
CA ILE A 16 -3.16 -1.05 8.60
C ILE A 16 -4.33 -0.63 7.69
N LEU A 17 -5.51 -0.41 8.26
CA LEU A 17 -6.67 0.05 7.48
C LEU A 17 -6.39 1.41 6.82
N ALA A 18 -5.83 2.37 7.56
CA ALA A 18 -5.46 3.66 7.02
C ALA A 18 -4.43 3.53 5.90
N PHE A 19 -3.41 2.69 6.09
CA PHE A 19 -2.41 2.41 5.05
C PHE A 19 -3.04 1.87 3.76
N LEU A 20 -3.96 0.89 3.88
CA LEU A 20 -4.63 0.30 2.72
C LEU A 20 -5.55 1.31 2.00
N GLN A 21 -6.21 2.19 2.76
CA GLN A 21 -7.05 3.25 2.20
C GLN A 21 -6.21 4.29 1.45
N ASP A 22 -5.13 4.77 2.06
CA ASP A 22 -4.20 5.74 1.46
C ASP A 22 -3.55 5.14 0.19
N ALA A 23 -3.07 3.90 0.26
CA ALA A 23 -2.52 3.19 -0.90
C ALA A 23 -3.55 3.05 -2.04
N SER A 24 -4.78 2.66 -1.72
CA SER A 24 -5.85 2.54 -2.73
C SER A 24 -6.17 3.87 -3.39
N ALA A 25 -6.18 4.97 -2.64
CA ALA A 25 -6.50 6.30 -3.16
C ALA A 25 -5.42 6.79 -4.14
N GLU A 26 -4.16 6.69 -3.74
CA GLU A 26 -3.03 7.09 -4.59
C GLU A 26 -2.93 6.24 -5.86
N VAL A 27 -3.08 4.91 -5.73
CA VAL A 27 -3.06 4.01 -6.89
C VAL A 27 -4.26 4.26 -7.81
N ARG A 28 -5.44 4.58 -7.28
CA ARG A 28 -6.60 4.91 -8.10
C ARG A 28 -6.38 6.19 -8.92
N THR A 29 -5.73 7.20 -8.35
CA THR A 29 -5.35 8.41 -9.06
C THR A 29 -4.36 8.10 -10.18
N ALA A 30 -3.28 7.39 -9.87
CA ALA A 30 -2.29 6.99 -10.86
C ALA A 30 -2.87 6.08 -11.97
N ALA A 31 -3.81 5.19 -11.62
CA ALA A 31 -4.49 4.33 -12.58
C ALA A 31 -5.30 5.11 -13.61
N ARG A 32 -5.97 6.19 -13.21
CA ARG A 32 -6.70 7.09 -14.15
C ARG A 32 -5.77 7.75 -15.17
N GLU A 33 -4.48 7.83 -14.84
CA GLU A 33 -3.43 8.36 -15.72
C GLU A 33 -2.72 7.24 -16.51
N GLY A 34 -3.18 5.99 -16.42
CA GLY A 34 -2.61 4.83 -17.11
C GLY A 34 -1.30 4.28 -16.52
N LYS A 35 -0.90 4.72 -15.31
CA LYS A 35 0.45 4.49 -14.76
C LYS A 35 0.65 3.17 -14.02
N CYS A 36 -0.36 2.31 -13.96
CA CYS A 36 -0.43 1.24 -12.96
C CYS A 36 0.53 0.06 -13.16
N TRP A 37 1.02 -0.18 -14.38
CA TRP A 37 1.86 -1.35 -14.66
C TRP A 37 3.35 -1.03 -14.72
N ASP A 38 3.71 0.19 -15.11
CA ASP A 38 5.11 0.57 -15.33
C ASP A 38 5.68 1.48 -14.24
N THR A 39 4.85 2.38 -13.70
CA THR A 39 5.29 3.50 -12.85
C THR A 39 4.95 3.25 -11.38
N VAL A 40 3.74 2.80 -11.08
CA VAL A 40 3.25 2.72 -9.70
C VAL A 40 4.10 1.81 -8.81
N GLU A 41 4.43 0.59 -9.24
CA GLU A 41 5.24 -0.34 -8.42
C GLU A 41 6.66 0.18 -8.14
N LYS A 42 7.19 1.07 -8.99
CA LYS A 42 8.58 1.55 -8.92
C LYS A 42 8.71 2.89 -8.19
N GLU A 43 7.79 3.80 -8.47
CA GLU A 43 7.93 5.22 -8.10
C GLU A 43 6.97 5.65 -6.99
N LEU A 44 5.81 4.99 -6.88
CA LEU A 44 4.81 5.41 -5.89
C LEU A 44 5.26 5.00 -4.50
N LYS A 45 5.36 6.00 -3.62
CA LYS A 45 5.70 5.85 -2.21
C LYS A 45 4.62 6.53 -1.38
N LEU A 46 4.42 6.03 -0.17
CA LEU A 46 3.60 6.62 0.88
C LEU A 46 4.53 7.00 2.06
N PRO A 47 5.20 8.17 2.02
CA PRO A 47 6.23 8.55 2.99
C PRO A 47 5.76 8.50 4.45
N LYS A 48 4.47 8.72 4.69
CA LYS A 48 3.80 8.57 6.00
C LYS A 48 4.07 7.23 6.68
N TYR A 49 4.31 6.17 5.91
CA TYR A 49 4.52 4.81 6.39
C TYR A 49 5.97 4.33 6.23
N ALA A 50 6.88 5.18 5.77
CA ALA A 50 8.26 4.79 5.44
C ALA A 50 9.05 4.26 6.65
N SER A 51 8.67 4.61 7.87
CA SER A 51 9.30 4.13 9.09
C SER A 51 8.80 2.75 9.55
N TRP A 52 7.82 2.17 8.87
CA TRP A 52 7.29 0.86 9.26
C TRP A 52 8.27 -0.27 8.96
N PRO A 53 8.34 -1.29 9.84
CA PRO A 53 9.11 -2.48 9.55
C PRO A 53 8.71 -3.09 8.20
N ASN A 54 9.69 -3.45 7.38
CA ASN A 54 9.48 -4.13 6.09
C ASN A 54 8.70 -3.30 5.04
N TYR A 55 8.52 -1.98 5.24
CA TYR A 55 7.72 -1.13 4.35
C TYR A 55 8.19 -1.19 2.88
N GLU A 56 9.47 -0.93 2.61
CA GLU A 56 10.02 -0.90 1.25
C GLU A 56 9.89 -2.23 0.52
N GLN A 57 9.97 -3.34 1.26
CA GLN A 57 9.87 -4.69 0.72
C GLN A 57 8.41 -5.11 0.48
N ALA A 58 7.49 -4.69 1.35
CA ALA A 58 6.07 -5.04 1.27
C ALA A 58 5.27 -4.16 0.30
N LEU A 59 5.65 -2.88 0.17
CA LEU A 59 4.88 -1.89 -0.57
C LEU A 59 4.57 -2.30 -2.02
N PRO A 60 5.54 -2.79 -2.84
CA PRO A 60 5.26 -3.15 -4.23
C PRO A 60 4.13 -4.18 -4.38
N PHE A 61 4.02 -5.14 -3.45
CA PHE A 61 2.95 -6.15 -3.48
C PHE A 61 1.56 -5.52 -3.28
N VAL A 62 1.46 -4.55 -2.37
CA VAL A 62 0.22 -3.83 -2.09
C VAL A 62 -0.17 -2.97 -3.30
N LEU A 63 0.81 -2.23 -3.85
CA LEU A 63 0.59 -1.38 -5.00
C LEU A 63 0.14 -2.16 -6.24
N ARG A 64 0.81 -3.28 -6.54
CA ARG A 64 0.42 -4.20 -7.63
C ARG A 64 -1.00 -4.70 -7.48
N ARG A 65 -1.43 -5.02 -6.26
CA ARG A 65 -2.79 -5.50 -5.99
C ARG A 65 -3.83 -4.41 -6.30
N TYR A 66 -3.58 -3.18 -5.89
CA TYR A 66 -4.48 -2.06 -6.20
C TYR A 66 -4.43 -1.65 -7.67
N CYS A 67 -3.31 -1.83 -8.35
CA CYS A 67 -3.27 -1.67 -9.81
C CYS A 67 -4.09 -2.73 -10.53
N GLY A 68 -4.10 -3.96 -10.03
CA GLY A 68 -5.07 -4.98 -10.43
C GLY A 68 -6.52 -4.53 -10.24
N LEU A 69 -6.83 -3.76 -9.20
CA LEU A 69 -8.19 -3.27 -8.95
C LEU A 69 -8.57 -2.09 -9.85
N TRP A 70 -7.71 -1.08 -9.94
CA TRP A 70 -8.03 0.22 -10.55
C TRP A 70 -7.58 0.39 -11.99
N GLY A 71 -6.52 -0.31 -12.41
CA GLY A 71 -5.93 -0.19 -13.75
C GLY A 71 -6.55 -1.09 -14.81
N ARG A 72 -7.63 -1.83 -14.49
CA ARG A 72 -8.39 -2.60 -15.49
C ARG A 72 -9.45 -1.70 -16.11
N GLY A 73 -9.35 -1.47 -17.42
CA GLY A 73 -10.33 -0.68 -18.18
C GLY A 73 -10.04 0.83 -18.26
N THR A 74 -8.87 1.25 -17.79
CA THR A 74 -8.22 2.55 -18.10
C THR A 74 -7.26 2.37 -19.26
#